data_AF-A0A7K2NWE1-F1
#
_entry.id   AF-A0A7K2NWE1-F1
#
_cell.length_a   1.000
_cell.length_b   1.000
_cell.length_c   1.000
_cell.angle_alpha   90.00
_cell.angle_beta   90.00
_cell.angle_gamma   90.00
#
_symmetry.space_group_name_H-M   'P 1'
#
loop_
_entity.id
_entity.type
_entity.pdbx_description
1 polymer ?
#
loop_
_entity_poly.entity_id
_entity_poly.type
_entity_poly.pdbx_seq_one_letter_code
_entity_poly.pdbx_strand_id
1 'polypeptide(L)' 'MILLALLLPVVMMAFLFAADALEDLIFPPPAAPDEDAPAADIARTTSP' A
#
# COMPACT_ATOMS: atom_id res chain seq x y z
N MET A 1 19.94 14.34 -31.21
CA MET A 1 20.24 13.00 -30.65
C MET A 1 20.43 13.05 -29.13
N ILE A 2 21.23 13.98 -28.59
CA ILE A 2 21.44 14.12 -27.13
C ILE A 2 20.16 14.35 -26.32
N LEU A 3 19.21 15.09 -26.88
CA LEU A 3 17.90 15.34 -26.26
C LEU A 3 17.15 14.04 -25.95
N LEU A 4 17.16 13.08 -26.89
CA LEU A 4 16.53 11.78 -26.69
C LEU A 4 17.24 10.95 -25.61
N ALA A 5 18.58 10.99 -25.61
CA ALA A 5 19.40 10.28 -24.63
C ALA A 5 19.22 10.81 -23.20
N LEU A 6 18.90 12.09 -23.05
CA LEU A 6 18.56 12.71 -21.77
C LEU A 6 17.08 12.53 -21.40
N LEU A 7 16.18 12.50 -22.39
CA LEU A 7 14.75 12.33 -22.18
C LEU A 7 14.41 10.91 -21.70
N LEU A 8 15.04 9.89 -22.29
CA LEU A 8 14.77 8.49 -21.97
C LEU A 8 14.94 8.15 -20.47
N PRO A 9 16.04 8.51 -19.78
CA PRO A 9 16.19 8.23 -18.35
C PRO A 9 15.21 9.01 -17.48
N VAL A 10 14.85 10.25 -17.85
CA VAL A 10 13.88 11.06 -17.10
C VAL A 10 12.48 10.46 -17.21
N VAL A 11 12.07 10.07 -18.41
CA VAL A 11 10.77 9.40 -18.64
C VAL A 11 10.71 8.07 -17.90
N MET A 12 11.80 7.29 -17.91
CA MET A 12 11.88 6.03 -17.17
C MET A 12 11.70 6.25 -15.67
N MET A 13 12.40 7.22 -15.07
CA MET A 13 12.26 7.53 -13.65
C MET A 13 10.84 8.00 -13.31
N ALA A 14 10.25 8.87 -14.14
CA ALA A 14 8.87 9.34 -13.95
C ALA A 14 7.86 8.18 -14.06
N PHE A 15 8.06 7.26 -15.00
CA PHE A 15 7.20 6.10 -15.18
C PHE A 15 7.26 5.15 -13.97
N LEU A 16 8.45 4.84 -13.46
CA LEU A 16 8.60 3.98 -12.29
C LEU A 16 7.95 4.59 -11.04
N PHE A 17 8.12 5.90 -10.84
CA PHE A 17 7.44 6.62 -9.76
C PHE A 17 5.91 6.59 -9.92
N ALA A 18 5.40 6.80 -11.13
CA ALA A 18 3.96 6.75 -11.39
C ALA A 18 3.39 5.34 -11.23
N ALA A 19 4.16 4.30 -11.56
CA ALA A 19 3.76 2.91 -11.38
C ALA A 19 3.64 2.57 -9.88
N ASP A 20 4.62 2.96 -9.07
CA ASP A 20 4.61 2.81 -7.60
C ASP A 20 3.37 3.48 -6.98
N ALA A 21 3.10 4.74 -7.34
CA ALA A 21 1.91 5.45 -6.87
C ALA A 21 0.59 4.82 -7.36
N LEU A 22 0.60 4.21 -8.55
CA LEU A 22 -0.57 3.50 -9.09
C LEU A 22 -0.78 2.16 -8.37
N GLU A 23 0.29 1.47 -7.97
CA GLU A 23 0.22 0.24 -7.19
C GLU A 23 -0.47 0.49 -5.85
N ASP A 24 -0.14 1.57 -5.15
CA ASP A 24 -0.82 1.97 -3.91
C ASP A 24 -2.33 2.19 -4.11
N LEU A 25 -2.74 2.69 -5.28
CA LEU A 25 -4.15 2.93 -5.60
C LEU A 25 -4.90 1.64 -5.97
N ILE A 26 -4.24 0.71 -6.68
CA ILE A 26 -4.86 -0.54 -7.14
C ILE A 26 -4.81 -1.63 -6.06
N PHE A 27 -3.76 -1.62 -5.24
CA PHE A 27 -3.48 -2.61 -4.20
C PHE A 27 -3.33 -1.90 -2.86
N PRO A 28 -4.42 -1.36 -2.30
CA PRO A 28 -4.35 -0.74 -0.99
C PRO A 28 -3.80 -1.75 0.02
N PRO A 29 -2.86 -1.34 0.89
CA PRO A 29 -2.30 -2.23 1.88
C PRO A 29 -3.44 -2.77 2.76
N PRO A 30 -3.39 -4.07 3.12
CA PRO A 30 -4.41 -4.64 4.00
C PRO A 30 -4.44 -3.83 5.29
N ALA A 31 -5.64 -3.40 5.70
CA ALA A 31 -5.82 -2.71 6.96
C ALA A 31 -5.18 -3.56 8.07
N ALA A 32 -4.27 -2.97 8.85
CA ALA A 32 -3.70 -3.62 10.01
C ALA A 32 -4.85 -4.10 10.90
N PRO A 33 -4.77 -5.31 11.50
CA PRO A 33 -5.79 -5.75 12.44
C PRO A 33 -5.93 -4.69 13.52
N ASP A 34 -7.16 -4.23 13.76
CA ASP A 34 -7.45 -3.28 14.83
C ASP A 34 -7.04 -3.92 16.16
N GLU A 35 -5.85 -3.59 16.67
CA GLU A 35 -5.43 -3.96 18.04
C GLU A 35 -6.31 -3.28 19.11
N ASP A 36 -7.21 -2.38 18.69
CA ASP A 36 -8.20 -1.70 19.52
C ASP A 36 -9.62 -2.29 19.44
N ALA A 37 -9.83 -3.45 18.81
CA ALA A 37 -11.08 -4.18 18.96
C ALA A 37 -11.23 -4.58 20.45
N PRO A 38 -12.21 -4.03 21.21
CA PRO A 38 -12.30 -4.28 22.63
C PRO A 38 -12.53 -5.77 22.82
N ALA A 39 -11.64 -6.41 23.58
CA ALA A 39 -11.61 -7.83 23.88
C ALA A 39 -13.02 -8.45 23.91
N ALA A 40 -13.46 -8.98 22.77
CA ALA A 40 -14.72 -9.69 22.65
C ALA A 40 -14.63 -11.12 23.25
N ASP A 41 -13.59 -11.38 24.05
CA ASP A 41 -13.15 -12.71 24.44
C ASP A 41 -13.17 -12.97 25.97
N ILE A 42 -13.81 -12.12 26.78
CA ILE A 42 -13.83 -12.33 28.25
C ILE A 42 -15.24 -12.46 28.86
N ALA A 43 -16.33 -12.48 28.08
CA ALA A 43 -17.68 -12.38 28.65
C ALA A 43 -18.70 -13.48 28.29
N ARG A 44 -18.38 -14.56 27.55
CA ARG A 44 -19.44 -15.50 27.09
C ARG A 44 -19.44 -16.94 27.60
N THR A 45 -18.38 -17.51 28.18
CA THR A 45 -18.50 -18.89 28.70
C THR A 45 -17.83 -19.12 30.05
N THR A 46 -18.14 -18.25 31.01
CA THR A 46 -18.37 -18.70 32.38
C THR A 46 -19.86 -19.06 32.49
N SER A 47 -20.23 -20.30 32.19
CA SER A 47 -21.55 -20.84 32.52
C SER A 47 -21.38 -22.34 32.83
N PRO A 48 -22.09 -22.84 33.86
CA PRO A 48 -21.61 -23.78 34.88
C PRO A 48 -21.34 -25.21 34.42
#